data_AF-A0A2D5KD31-F1
#
_entry.id   AF-A0A2D5KD31-F1
#
_cell.length_a   1.000
_cell.length_b   1.000
_cell.length_c   1.000
_cell.angle_alpha   90.00
_cell.angle_beta   90.00
_cell.angle_gamma   90.00
#
_symmetry.space_group_name_H-M   'P 1'
#
loop_
_entity.id
_entity.type
_entity.pdbx_description
1 polymer ?
#
loop_
_entity_poly.entity_id
_entity_poly.type
_entity_poly.pdbx_seq_one_letter_code
_entity_poly.pdbx_strand_id
1 'polypeptide(L)' 'MKEVRLKIPDNKISFFMELINQLGIEVAEQIDIPEEHKTIVRERIKTTKPEDMIPWDEARKQFSFKEK' A
#
# COMPACT_ATOMS: atom_id res chain seq x y z
N MET A 1 24.70 12.82 -6.72
CA MET A 1 23.42 12.56 -7.41
C MET A 1 22.55 13.81 -7.27
N LYS A 2 21.74 14.16 -8.27
CA LYS A 2 20.89 15.37 -8.25
C LYS A 2 19.43 14.94 -8.02
N GLU A 3 18.79 15.48 -6.99
CA GLU A 3 17.38 15.26 -6.68
C GLU A 3 16.56 16.43 -7.23
N VAL A 4 15.46 16.14 -7.93
CA VAL A 4 14.53 17.16 -8.44
C VAL A 4 13.20 16.98 -7.72
N ARG A 5 12.76 18.00 -6.97
CA ARG A 5 11.44 18.05 -6.33
C ARG A 5 10.52 18.95 -7.13
N LEU A 6 9.42 18.40 -7.63
CA LEU A 6 8.43 19.13 -8.41
C LEU A 6 7.11 19.21 -7.64
N LYS A 7 6.54 20.42 -7.51
CA LYS A 7 5.18 20.60 -6.99
C LYS A 7 4.24 20.72 -8.17
N ILE A 8 3.27 19.81 -8.25
CA ILE A 8 2.30 19.74 -9.33
C ILE A 8 0.92 20.02 -8.73
N PRO A 9 0.12 20.91 -9.33
CA PRO A 9 -1.28 21.06 -8.95
C PRO A 9 -2.05 19.74 -9.09
N ASP A 10 -2.92 19.41 -8.14
CA ASP A 10 -3.63 18.12 -8.11
C ASP A 10 -4.40 17.83 -9.41
N ASN A 11 -4.98 18.86 -10.03
CA ASN A 11 -5.70 18.75 -11.30
C ASN A 11 -4.82 18.45 -12.52
N LYS A 12 -3.49 18.46 -12.36
CA LYS A 12 -2.50 18.19 -13.41
C LYS A 12 -1.72 16.91 -13.17
N ILE A 13 -1.95 16.21 -12.06
CA ILE A 13 -1.17 15.02 -11.71
C ILE A 13 -1.36 13.88 -12.70
N SER A 14 -2.59 13.66 -13.19
CA SER A 14 -2.90 12.62 -14.17
C SER A 14 -2.12 12.82 -15.47
N PHE A 15 -2.17 14.04 -16.02
CA PHE A 15 -1.42 14.42 -17.22
C PHE A 15 0.10 14.25 -17.03
N PHE A 16 0.61 14.62 -15.86
CA PHE A 16 2.04 14.47 -15.56
C PHE A 16 2.45 12.99 -15.50
N MET A 17 1.65 12.15 -14.84
CA MET A 17 1.93 10.71 -14.75
C MET A 17 1.91 10.05 -16.14
N GLU A 18 0.99 10.44 -17.02
CA GLU A 18 0.97 9.97 -18.41
C GLU A 18 2.24 10.35 -19.18
N LEU A 19 2.69 11.60 -19.06
CA LEU A 19 3.91 12.08 -19.70
C LEU A 19 5.15 11.32 -19.21
N ILE A 20 5.25 11.12 -17.89
CA ILE A 20 6.38 10.44 -17.26
C ILE A 20 6.42 8.96 -17.64
N ASN A 21 5.26 8.31 -17.73
CA ASN A 21 5.12 6.95 -18.25
C ASN A 21 5.56 6.85 -19.72
N GLN A 22 5.20 7.81 -20.57
CA GLN A 22 5.65 7.85 -21.97
C GLN A 22 7.16 8.06 -22.11
N LEU A 23 7.77 8.79 -21.17
CA LEU A 23 9.22 9.02 -21.12
C LEU A 23 10.00 7.83 -20.56
N GLY A 24 9.33 6.77 -20.09
CA GLY A 24 9.97 5.57 -19.54
C GLY A 24 10.69 5.82 -18.21
N ILE A 25 10.30 6.85 -17.47
CA ILE A 25 10.89 7.20 -16.19
C ILE A 25 10.18 6.40 -15.09
N GLU A 26 10.94 5.65 -14.30
CA GLU A 26 10.40 4.94 -13.14
C GLU A 26 9.98 5.95 -12.06
N VAL A 27 8.67 6.09 -11.86
CA VAL A 27 8.12 6.82 -10.71
C VAL A 27 8.16 5.88 -9.52
N ALA A 28 9.15 6.05 -8.66
CA ALA A 28 9.09 5.52 -7.32
C ALA A 28 8.10 6.38 -6.53
N GLU A 29 6.83 5.97 -6.48
CA GLU A 29 5.91 6.48 -5.46
C GLU A 29 6.47 6.07 -4.09
N GLN A 30 7.19 6.99 -3.45
CA GLN A 30 7.47 6.87 -2.03
C GLN A 30 6.17 7.14 -1.31
N ILE A 31 5.39 6.07 -1.09
CA ILE A 31 4.27 6.09 -0.17
C ILE A 31 4.88 6.30 1.21
N ASP A 32 4.82 7.53 1.69
CA ASP A 32 5.23 7.86 3.06
C ASP A 32 4.18 7.30 4.01
N ILE A 33 4.42 6.07 4.48
CA ILE A 33 3.59 5.42 5.49
C ILE A 33 3.99 6.02 6.85
N PRO A 34 3.07 6.68 7.58
CA PRO A 34 3.33 7.17 8.93
C PRO A 34 3.95 6.10 9.85
N GLU A 35 4.93 6.49 10.67
CA GLU A 35 5.58 5.56 11.62
C GLU A 35 4.60 4.97 12.64
N GLU A 36 3.52 5.67 12.96
CA GLU A 36 2.44 5.16 13.81
C GLU A 36 1.81 3.89 13.23
N HIS A 37 1.47 3.91 11.93
CA HIS A 37 0.92 2.74 11.24
C HIS A 37 1.93 1.60 11.17
N LYS A 38 3.21 1.90 10.92
CA LYS A 38 4.28 0.87 10.94
C LYS A 38 4.42 0.23 12.32
N THR A 39 4.30 1.03 13.38
CA THR A 39 4.41 0.54 14.77
C THR A 39 3.27 -0.42 15.11
N ILE A 40 2.03 -0.09 14.72
CA ILE A 40 0.87 -0.98 14.92
C ILE A 40 1.10 -2.34 14.24
N VAL A 41 1.59 -2.35 13.00
CA VAL A 41 1.84 -3.59 12.26
C VAL A 41 2.98 -4.38 12.92
N ARG A 42 4.08 -3.73 13.32
CA ARG A 42 5.19 -4.37 14.03
C ARG A 42 4.74 -5.01 15.34
N GLU A 43 3.90 -4.33 16.12
CA GLU A 43 3.37 -4.87 17.38
C GLU A 43 2.45 -6.06 17.14
N ARG A 44 1.63 -6.05 16.09
CA ARG A 44 0.83 -7.23 15.70
C ARG A 44 1.71 -8.42 15.35
N ILE A 45 2.76 -8.21 14.55
CA ILE A 45 3.69 -9.29 14.18
C ILE A 45 4.32 -9.92 15.42
N LYS A 46 4.73 -9.11 16.41
CA LYS A 46 5.31 -9.61 17.67
C LYS A 46 4.32 -10.36 18.54
N THR A 47 3.07 -9.92 18.58
CA THR A 47 2.04 -10.47 19.49
C THR A 47 1.24 -11.62 18.87
N THR A 48 1.36 -11.84 17.56
CA THR A 48 0.67 -12.92 16.85
C THR A 48 1.20 -14.28 17.31
N LYS A 49 0.31 -15.14 17.78
CA LYS A 49 0.66 -16.53 18.13
C LYS A 49 0.32 -17.45 16.95
N PRO A 50 1.10 -18.52 16.73
CA PRO A 50 0.77 -19.53 15.72
C PRO A 50 -0.61 -20.16 15.93
N GLU A 51 -1.06 -20.22 17.19
CA GLU A 51 -2.38 -20.75 17.58
C GLU A 51 -3.55 -19.91 17.06
N ASP A 52 -3.33 -18.62 16.78
CA ASP A 52 -4.35 -17.71 16.23
C ASP A 52 -4.47 -17.84 14.70
N MET A 53 -3.59 -18.62 14.07
CA MET A 53 -3.56 -18.80 12.62
C MET A 53 -4.33 -20.07 12.23
N ILE A 54 -5.32 -19.90 11.37
CA ILE A 54 -6.05 -21.01 10.75
C ILE A 54 -5.74 -21.07 9.25
N PRO A 55 -5.78 -22.27 8.64
CA PRO A 55 -5.69 -22.41 7.19
C PRO A 55 -6.74 -21.56 6.49
N TRP A 56 -6.39 -21.01 5.32
CA TRP A 56 -7.29 -20.16 4.54
C TRP A 56 -8.62 -20.85 4.20
N ASP A 57 -8.59 -22.16 3.92
CA ASP A 57 -9.80 -22.94 3.62
C ASP A 57 -10.79 -22.99 4.80
N GLU A 58 -10.29 -22.88 6.04
CA GLU A 58 -11.11 -22.80 7.24
C GLU A 58 -11.59 -21.37 7.49
N ALA A 59 -10.69 -20.39 7.34
CA ALA A 59 -11.05 -18.96 7.45
C ALA A 59 -12.16 -18.59 6.47
N ARG A 60 -12.06 -19.06 5.22
CA ARG A 60 -13.02 -18.78 4.15
C ARG A 60 -14.45 -19.18 4.53
N LYS A 61 -14.62 -20.29 5.24
CA LYS A 61 -15.94 -20.81 5.66
C LYS A 61 -16.62 -19.92 6.71
N GLN A 62 -15.86 -19.10 7.44
CA GLN A 62 -16.41 -18.18 8.44
C GLN A 62 -17.01 -16.91 7.80
N PHE A 63 -16.62 -16.58 6.57
CA PHE A 63 -17.18 -15.44 5.85
C PHE A 63 -18.48 -15.85 5.16
N SER A 64 -19.61 -15.32 5.65
CA SER A 64 -20.87 -15.35 4.91
C SER A 64 -20.93 -14.14 3.98
N PHE A 65 -20.56 -14.33 2.72
CA PHE A 65 -20.82 -13.32 1.70
C PHE A 65 -22.31 -13.36 1.39
N LYS A 66 -23.04 -12.26 1.63
CA LYS A 66 -24.42 -12.13 1.13
C LYS A 66 -24.37 -12.27 -0.39
N GLU A 67 -25.13 -13.21 -0.94
CA GLU A 67 -25.37 -13.27 -2.38
C GLU A 67 -26.02 -11.94 -2.82
N LYS A 68 -25.56 -11.42 -3.96
CA LYS A 68 -26.02 -10.15 -4.54
C LYS A 68 -27.44 -10.26 -5.07
#